data_AF-A0A0C9W446-F1
#
_entry.id   AF-A0A0C9W446-F1
#
_cell.length_a   1.000
_cell.length_b   1.000
_cell.length_c   1.000
_cell.angle_alpha   90.00
_cell.angle_beta   90.00
_cell.angle_gamma   90.00
#
_symmetry.space_group_name_H-M   'P 1'
#
loop_
_entity.id
_entity.type
_entity.pdbx_description
1 polymer ?
#
loop_
_entity_poly.entity_id
_entity_poly.type
_entity_poly.pdbx_seq_one_letter_code
_entity_poly.pdbx_strand_id
1 'polypeptide(L)'
;LCEAWKDEIDKLLVFAGLFSAAVTAFVAESYTWLQEDPTQASLRIFINLQLQASNNLTTTLPYSTSNFTPKATNIRVNILWYLSLTLSLAT
;
A
#
# COMPACT_ATOMS: atom_id res chain seq x y z
N LEU A 1 -29.17 -22.80 26.52
CA LEU A 1 -29.25 -22.24 25.14
C LEU A 1 -28.37 -21.00 25.00
N CYS A 2 -28.52 -19.99 25.87
CA CYS A 2 -27.71 -18.76 25.81
C CYS A 2 -26.19 -18.97 26.00
N GLU A 3 -25.76 -19.92 26.85
CA GLU A 3 -24.33 -20.18 27.04
C GLU A 3 -23.67 -20.84 25.83
N ALA A 4 -24.36 -21.74 25.14
CA ALA A 4 -23.85 -22.37 23.92
C ALA A 4 -23.63 -21.32 22.81
N TRP A 5 -24.54 -20.37 22.69
CA TRP A 5 -24.43 -19.27 21.73
C TRP A 5 -23.29 -18.30 22.09
N LYS A 6 -23.10 -18.01 23.38
CA LYS A 6 -21.96 -17.21 23.84
C LYS A 6 -20.63 -17.89 23.53
N ASP A 7 -20.52 -19.19 23.79
CA ASP A 7 -19.28 -19.95 23.56
C ASP A 7 -18.95 -20.08 22.06
N GLU A 8 -19.97 -20.10 21.21
CA GLU A 8 -19.83 -20.06 19.75
C GLU A 8 -19.33 -18.68 19.26
N ILE A 9 -19.89 -17.59 19.80
CA ILE A 9 -19.43 -16.22 19.48
C ILE A 9 -18.01 -15.98 19.95
N ASP A 10 -17.64 -16.40 21.17
CA ASP A 10 -16.26 -16.23 21.67
C ASP A 10 -15.24 -16.88 20.71
N LYS A 11 -15.55 -18.08 20.19
CA LYS A 11 -14.70 -18.76 19.21
C LYS A 11 -14.62 -18.01 17.88
N LEU A 12 -15.75 -17.57 17.35
CA LEU A 12 -15.82 -16.76 16.12
C LEU A 12 -15.02 -15.46 16.25
N LEU A 13 -15.14 -14.76 17.38
CA LEU A 13 -14.43 -13.51 17.64
C LEU A 13 -12.91 -13.69 17.67
N VAL A 14 -12.43 -14.79 18.26
CA VAL A 14 -11.00 -15.13 18.28
C VAL A 14 -10.48 -15.42 16.88
N PHE A 15 -11.23 -16.17 16.05
CA PHE A 15 -10.87 -16.42 14.67
C PHE A 15 -10.87 -15.14 13.82
N ALA A 16 -11.91 -14.31 13.96
CA ALA A 16 -12.01 -13.02 13.28
C ALA A 16 -10.88 -12.08 13.67
N GLY A 17 -10.52 -12.01 14.96
CA GLY A 17 -9.40 -11.21 15.45
C GLY A 17 -8.06 -11.66 14.87
N LEU A 18 -7.78 -12.97 14.87
CA LEU A 18 -6.53 -13.51 14.35
C LEU A 18 -6.40 -13.30 12.83
N PHE A 19 -7.48 -13.55 12.08
CA PHE A 19 -7.50 -13.34 10.64
C PHE A 19 -7.38 -11.85 10.29
N SER A 20 -8.09 -10.97 11.01
CA SER A 20 -8.01 -9.52 10.82
C SER A 20 -6.59 -8.98 11.09
N ALA A 21 -5.92 -9.49 12.13
CA ALA A 21 -4.52 -9.13 12.41
C ALA A 21 -3.58 -9.54 11.27
N ALA A 22 -3.72 -10.76 10.74
CA ALA A 22 -2.93 -11.23 9.60
C ALA A 22 -3.19 -10.37 8.34
N VAL A 23 -4.46 -10.09 8.02
CA VAL A 23 -4.82 -9.25 6.87
C VAL A 23 -4.32 -7.81 7.04
N THR A 24 -4.35 -7.25 8.25
CA THR A 24 -3.84 -5.91 8.54
C THR A 24 -2.35 -5.79 8.21
N ALA A 25 -1.55 -6.82 8.51
CA ALA A 25 -0.14 -6.86 8.13
C ALA A 25 0.05 -6.87 6.60
N PHE A 26 -0.75 -7.65 5.86
CA PHE A 26 -0.71 -7.65 4.39
C PHE A 26 -1.16 -6.32 3.78
N VAL A 27 -2.14 -5.65 4.39
CA VAL A 27 -2.58 -4.30 3.97
C VAL A 27 -1.45 -3.29 4.17
N ALA A 28 -0.78 -3.30 5.33
CA ALA A 28 0.33 -2.40 5.62
C ALA A 28 1.47 -2.56 4.61
N GLU A 29 1.85 -3.81 4.30
CA GLU A 29 2.89 -4.08 3.30
C GLU A 29 2.45 -3.69 1.89
N SER A 30 1.21 -4.02 1.51
CA SER A 30 0.64 -3.66 0.19
C SER A 30 0.53 -2.16 -0.02
N TYR A 31 0.38 -1.36 1.03
CA TYR A 31 0.30 0.09 0.93
C TYR A 31 1.60 0.70 0.43
N THR A 32 2.74 0.12 0.82
CA THR A 32 4.06 0.58 0.37
C THR A 32 4.25 0.43 -1.14
N TRP A 33 3.59 -0.56 -1.77
CA TRP A 33 3.62 -0.77 -3.22
C TRP A 33 2.79 0.23 -4.02
N LEU A 34 1.97 1.02 -3.33
CA LEU A 34 1.17 2.11 -3.89
C LEU A 34 1.83 3.48 -3.68
N GLN A 35 3.00 3.52 -3.05
CA GLN A 35 3.76 4.72 -2.81
C GLN A 35 4.97 4.77 -3.75
N GLU A 36 5.29 5.97 -4.23
CA GLU A 36 6.47 6.17 -5.05
C GLU A 36 7.73 5.90 -4.22
N ASP A 37 8.65 5.11 -4.77
CA ASP A 37 9.91 4.81 -4.09
C ASP A 37 10.72 6.11 -3.92
N PRO A 38 10.96 6.57 -2.68
CA PRO A 38 11.66 7.82 -2.42
C PRO A 38 13.10 7.81 -2.95
N THR A 39 13.69 6.62 -3.15
CA THR A 39 15.01 6.49 -3.77
C THR A 39 14.97 6.81 -5.26
N GLN A 40 13.90 6.43 -5.96
CA GLN A 40 13.75 6.74 -7.38
C GLN A 40 13.49 8.23 -7.61
N ALA A 41 12.68 8.88 -6.75
CA ALA A 41 12.49 10.32 -6.79
C ALA A 41 13.82 11.07 -6.56
N SER A 42 14.61 10.62 -5.58
CA SER A 42 15.92 11.22 -5.24
C SER A 42 16.95 11.02 -6.35
N LEU A 43 17.04 9.82 -6.95
CA LEU A 43 17.92 9.54 -8.08
C LEU A 43 17.55 10.38 -9.32
N ARG A 44 16.25 10.56 -9.58
CA ARG A 44 15.76 11.41 -10.67
C ARG A 44 16.19 12.86 -10.50
N ILE A 45 16.12 13.39 -9.28
CA ILE A 45 16.59 14.75 -8.95
C ILE A 45 18.12 14.82 -9.11
N PHE A 46 18.85 13.83 -8.62
CA PHE A 46 20.31 13.79 -8.67
C PHE A 46 20.84 13.74 -10.11
N ILE A 47 20.24 12.92 -10.97
CA ILE A 47 20.55 12.86 -12.40
C ILE A 47 20.28 14.20 -13.08
N ASN A 48 19.17 14.86 -12.71
CA ASN A 48 18.83 16.18 -13.26
C ASN A 48 19.85 17.24 -12.86
N LEU A 49 20.28 17.24 -11.59
CA LEU A 49 21.29 18.15 -11.07
C LEU A 49 22.67 17.91 -11.72
N GLN A 50 23.06 16.65 -11.89
CA GLN A 50 24.32 16.26 -12.53
C GLN A 50 24.38 16.68 -14.00
N LEU A 51 23.27 16.54 -14.73
CA LEU A 51 23.16 16.97 -16.13
C LEU A 51 23.21 18.49 -16.28
N GLN A 52 22.58 19.24 -15.37
CA GLN A 52 22.64 20.70 -15.31
C GLN A 52 24.08 21.18 -15.02
N ALA A 53 24.77 20.53 -14.08
CA ALA A 53 26.14 20.86 -13.72
C ALA A 53 27.17 20.53 -14.82
N SER A 54 26.97 19.43 -15.57
CA SER A 54 27.93 19.00 -16.60
C SER A 54 27.81 19.76 -17.92
N ASN A 55 26.61 20.19 -18.32
CA ASN A 55 26.42 20.76 -19.66
C ASN A 55 26.32 22.29 -19.70
N ASN A 56 26.35 23.00 -18.57
CA ASN A 56 26.16 24.47 -18.52
C ASN A 56 24.89 24.94 -19.26
N LEU A 57 23.94 24.02 -19.46
CA LEU A 57 22.70 24.23 -20.17
C LEU A 57 21.67 24.73 -19.15
N THR A 58 21.28 26.00 -19.29
CA THR A 58 20.08 26.60 -18.70
C THR A 58 18.78 26.02 -19.29
N THR A 59 18.87 24.90 -20.02
CA THR A 59 17.71 24.17 -20.48
C THR A 59 17.15 23.43 -19.29
N THR A 60 16.16 24.02 -18.65
CA THR A 60 15.20 23.33 -17.80
C THR A 60 14.64 22.17 -18.63
N LEU A 61 15.25 20.98 -18.54
CA LEU A 61 14.60 19.77 -19.02
C LEU A 61 13.22 19.80 -18.36
N PRO A 62 12.12 19.70 -19.12
CA PRO A 62 10.80 19.70 -18.52
C PRO A 62 10.85 18.59 -17.49
N TYR A 63 10.72 18.99 -16.23
CA TYR A 63 10.54 18.07 -15.12
C TYR A 63 9.25 17.36 -15.45
N SER A 64 9.37 16.26 -16.19
CA SER A 64 8.31 15.29 -16.32
C SER A 64 8.21 14.71 -14.92
N THR A 65 7.38 15.38 -14.11
CA THR A 65 6.55 14.74 -13.11
C THR A 65 5.76 13.69 -13.87
N SER A 66 6.41 12.56 -14.16
CA SER A 66 5.68 11.35 -14.41
C SER A 66 5.01 11.06 -13.08
N ASN A 67 3.83 11.66 -12.86
CA ASN A 67 3.07 11.50 -11.65
C ASN A 67 2.98 10.00 -11.39
N PHE A 68 3.48 9.57 -10.24
CA PHE A 68 3.51 8.17 -9.88
C PHE A 68 2.12 7.58 -10.11
N THR A 69 2.05 6.67 -11.08
CA THR A 69 0.82 5.98 -11.41
C THR A 69 1.03 4.54 -10.98
N PRO A 70 0.47 4.14 -9.82
CA PRO A 70 0.61 2.77 -9.36
C PRO A 70 0.00 1.81 -10.38
N LYS A 71 0.60 0.62 -10.52
CA LYS A 71 0.06 -0.42 -11.40
C LYS A 71 -1.36 -0.77 -10.98
N ALA A 72 -2.27 -0.91 -11.96
CA ALA A 72 -3.66 -1.30 -11.71
C ALA A 72 -3.79 -2.62 -10.91
N THR A 73 -2.82 -3.53 -11.05
CA THR A 73 -2.74 -4.77 -10.27
C THR A 73 -2.55 -4.49 -8.77
N ASN A 74 -1.68 -3.54 -8.40
CA ASN A 74 -1.41 -3.19 -7.01
C ASN A 74 -2.66 -2.61 -6.34
N ILE A 75 -3.40 -1.78 -7.07
CA ILE A 75 -4.69 -1.21 -6.62
C ILE A 75 -5.70 -2.33 -6.34
N ARG A 76 -5.87 -3.26 -7.29
CA ARG A 76 -6.81 -4.39 -7.16
C ARG A 76 -6.47 -5.29 -5.97
N VAL A 77 -5.19 -5.59 -5.77
CA VAL A 77 -4.72 -6.40 -4.64
C VAL A 77 -5.03 -5.69 -3.31
N ASN A 78 -4.76 -4.39 -3.21
CA ASN A 78 -5.07 -3.62 -2.01
C ASN A 78 -6.58 -3.59 -1.71
N ILE A 79 -7.43 -3.41 -2.73
CA ILE A 79 -8.89 -3.49 -2.60
C ILE A 79 -9.33 -4.86 -2.08
N LEU A 80 -8.78 -5.95 -2.62
CA LEU A 80 -9.11 -7.31 -2.17
C LEU A 80 -8.71 -7.55 -0.71
N TRP A 81 -7.55 -7.04 -0.29
CA TRP A 81 -7.12 -7.11 1.12
C TRP A 81 -8.05 -6.31 2.04
N TYR A 82 -8.41 -5.09 1.67
CA TYR A 82 -9.38 -4.29 2.43
C TYR A 82 -10.76 -4.95 2.49
N LEU A 83 -11.25 -5.51 1.39
CA LEU A 83 -12.53 -6.23 1.36
C LEU A 83 -12.48 -7.47 2.28
N SER A 84 -11.39 -8.24 2.22
CA SER A 84 -11.17 -9.38 3.12
C SER A 84 -11.19 -8.98 4.60
N LEU A 85 -10.59 -7.82 4.93
CA LEU A 85 -10.59 -7.28 6.29
C LEU A 85 -12.00 -6.89 6.74
N THR A 86 -12.73 -6.16 5.88
CA THR A 86 -14.11 -5.73 6.19
C THR A 86 -15.07 -6.91 6.34
N LEU A 87 -14.94 -7.93 5.47
CA LEU A 87 -15.80 -9.11 5.53
C LEU A 87 -15.52 -9.97 6.77
N SER A 88 -14.25 -10.08 7.18
CA SER A 88 -13.87 -10.75 8.43
C SER A 88 -14.31 -10.01 9.69
N LEU A 89 -14.47 -8.69 9.64
CA LEU A 89 -14.92 -7.91 10.79
C LEU A 89 -16.45 -7.86 10.88
N ALA A 90 -17.13 -7.93 9.72
CA ALA A 90 -18.58 -7.90 9.63
C ALA A 90 -19.25 -9.26 9.92
N THR A 91 -18.49 -10.36 9.88
CA THR A 91 -18.94 -11.73 10.17
C THR A 91 -18.50 -12.14 11.56
#